data_AF-A0AAV4FGR4-F1
#
_entry.id   AF-A0AAV4FGR4-F1
#
_cell.length_a   1.000
_cell.length_b   1.000
_cell.length_c   1.000
_cell.angle_alpha   90.00
_cell.angle_beta   90.00
_cell.angle_gamma   90.00
#
_symmetry.space_group_name_H-M   'P 1'
#
loop_
_entity.id
_entity.type
_entity.pdbx_description
1 polymer ?
#
loop_
_entity_poly.entity_id
_entity_poly.type
_entity_poly.pdbx_seq_one_letter_code
_entity_poly.pdbx_strand_id
1 'polypeptide(L)'
;MLRTEPMRTENKSARLLLSYKKPYLPISRDTFGRWIKAILAMAGVDTSFPAHSTRSASTSAASKAGVLLKTILEAAGWSQETKFTRFYKKQVFPNFGQSLLSSHITKSSSALA
;
A
#
# COMPACT_ATOMS: atom_id res chain seq x y z
N MET A 1 -9.34 21.20 -3.93
CA MET A 1 -10.16 20.19 -4.66
C MET A 1 -10.86 20.77 -5.91
N LEU A 2 -10.37 21.85 -6.52
CA LEU A 2 -11.12 22.59 -7.54
C LEU A 2 -10.97 22.05 -8.97
N ARG A 3 -9.83 21.42 -9.31
CA ARG A 3 -9.48 21.10 -10.71
C ARG A 3 -10.41 20.07 -11.39
N THR A 4 -10.90 19.08 -10.66
CA THR A 4 -11.79 18.03 -11.20
C THR A 4 -13.25 18.25 -10.82
N GLU A 5 -13.59 19.36 -10.16
CA GLU A 5 -14.96 19.67 -9.77
C GLU A 5 -15.89 19.86 -10.99
N PRO A 6 -15.52 20.65 -12.03
CA PRO A 6 -16.40 20.85 -13.18
C PRO A 6 -16.75 19.55 -13.91
N MET A 7 -15.77 18.65 -14.04
CA MET A 7 -15.94 17.34 -14.69
C MET A 7 -16.86 16.40 -13.91
N ARG A 8 -16.95 16.53 -12.57
CA ARG A 8 -17.84 15.73 -11.72
C ARG A 8 -19.27 16.26 -11.78
N THR A 9 -19.43 17.57 -11.81
CA THR A 9 -20.72 18.27 -11.89
C THR A 9 -21.40 18.02 -13.24
N GLU A 10 -20.65 18.06 -14.34
CA GLU A 10 -21.14 17.71 -15.69
C GLU A 10 -21.68 16.27 -15.76
N ASN A 11 -20.96 15.31 -15.18
CA ASN A 11 -21.35 13.89 -15.19
C ASN A 11 -22.30 13.50 -14.04
N LYS A 12 -22.82 14.48 -13.27
CA LYS A 12 -23.68 14.29 -12.07
C LYS A 12 -23.17 13.18 -11.14
N SER A 13 -21.84 13.07 -10.97
CA SER A 13 -21.23 12.00 -10.18
C SER A 13 -20.53 12.53 -8.95
N ALA A 14 -20.86 11.93 -7.79
CA ALA A 14 -20.16 12.20 -6.53
C ALA A 14 -18.77 11.52 -6.44
N ARG A 15 -18.37 10.72 -7.44
CA ARG A 15 -17.11 9.96 -7.41
C ARG A 15 -15.91 10.85 -7.73
N LEU A 16 -14.83 10.70 -6.96
CA LEU A 16 -13.61 11.51 -7.10
C LEU A 16 -12.71 11.06 -8.26
N LEU A 17 -12.65 9.74 -8.53
CA LEU A 17 -11.77 9.16 -9.54
C LEU A 17 -12.50 9.07 -10.88
N LEU A 18 -12.03 9.86 -11.86
CA LEU A 18 -12.60 9.96 -13.19
C LEU A 18 -11.63 9.42 -14.25
N SER A 19 -12.18 8.96 -15.37
CA SER A 19 -11.44 8.67 -16.59
C SER A 19 -10.78 9.93 -17.12
N TYR A 20 -9.64 9.79 -17.77
CA TYR A 20 -8.95 10.92 -18.43
C TYR A 20 -9.49 11.18 -19.85
N LYS A 21 -10.26 10.26 -20.43
CA LYS A 21 -10.86 10.40 -21.76
C LYS A 21 -12.29 10.91 -21.63
N LYS A 22 -12.71 11.83 -22.52
CA LYS A 22 -14.11 12.26 -22.63
C LYS A 22 -15.03 11.12 -23.15
N PRO A 23 -16.27 10.99 -22.66
CA PRO A 23 -16.81 11.70 -21.49
C PRO A 23 -16.07 11.26 -20.20
N TYR A 24 -15.77 12.20 -19.29
CA TYR A 24 -14.95 11.99 -18.07
C TYR A 24 -15.69 11.19 -16.98
N LEU A 25 -16.08 9.96 -17.31
CA LEU A 25 -16.89 9.11 -16.47
C LEU A 25 -16.11 8.57 -15.27
N PRO A 26 -16.78 8.23 -14.16
CA PRO A 26 -16.12 7.58 -13.03
C PRO A 26 -15.46 6.27 -13.43
N ILE A 27 -14.23 6.03 -12.96
CA ILE A 27 -13.54 4.77 -13.26
C ILE A 27 -14.13 3.61 -12.46
N SER A 28 -14.02 2.40 -13.02
CA SER A 28 -14.33 1.17 -12.32
C SER A 28 -13.22 0.77 -11.34
N ARG A 29 -13.56 -0.15 -10.43
CA ARG A 29 -12.58 -0.78 -9.51
C ARG A 29 -11.46 -1.47 -10.28
N ASP A 30 -11.78 -2.09 -11.43
CA ASP A 30 -10.82 -2.83 -12.24
C ASP A 30 -9.83 -1.91 -12.96
N THR A 31 -10.28 -0.75 -13.44
CA THR A 31 -9.39 0.27 -14.02
C THR A 31 -8.40 0.76 -12.98
N PHE A 32 -8.88 1.09 -11.79
CA PHE A 32 -8.01 1.51 -10.68
C PHE A 32 -7.03 0.41 -10.27
N GLY A 33 -7.50 -0.85 -10.19
CA GLY A 33 -6.65 -2.00 -9.89
C GLY A 33 -5.54 -2.22 -10.93
N ARG A 34 -5.84 -2.03 -12.23
CA ARG A 34 -4.84 -2.09 -13.31
C ARG A 34 -3.80 -0.99 -13.18
N TRP A 35 -4.20 0.22 -12.83
CA TRP A 35 -3.26 1.32 -12.60
C TRP A 35 -2.31 1.03 -11.43
N ILE A 36 -2.83 0.50 -10.31
CA ILE A 36 -1.96 0.09 -9.18
C ILE A 36 -0.96 -0.99 -9.63
N LYS A 37 -1.40 -2.01 -10.37
CA LYS A 37 -0.48 -3.04 -10.88
C LYS A 37 0.58 -2.47 -11.81
N ALA A 38 0.22 -1.52 -12.67
CA ALA A 38 1.19 -0.83 -13.53
C ALA A 38 2.22 -0.05 -12.70
N ILE A 39 1.79 0.62 -11.64
CA ILE A 39 2.70 1.33 -10.72
C ILE A 39 3.64 0.35 -10.00
N LEU A 40 3.13 -0.80 -9.54
CA LEU A 40 3.98 -1.84 -8.93
C LEU A 40 5.03 -2.34 -9.92
N ALA A 41 4.65 -2.60 -11.17
CA ALA A 41 5.59 -3.00 -12.22
C ALA A 41 6.67 -1.94 -12.46
N MET A 42 6.29 -0.67 -12.55
CA MET A 42 7.23 0.44 -12.71
C MET A 42 8.18 0.60 -11.52
N ALA A 43 7.75 0.21 -10.31
CA ALA A 43 8.57 0.20 -9.11
C ALA A 43 9.46 -1.05 -8.99
N GLY A 44 9.47 -1.95 -9.99
CA GLY A 44 10.23 -3.20 -9.96
C GLY A 44 9.64 -4.27 -9.05
N VAL A 45 8.38 -4.12 -8.64
CA VAL A 45 7.66 -5.12 -7.84
C VAL A 45 6.97 -6.11 -8.77
N ASP A 46 7.01 -7.40 -8.42
CA ASP A 46 6.37 -8.46 -9.19
C ASP A 46 4.85 -8.20 -9.37
N THR A 47 4.36 -8.41 -10.59
CA THR A 47 2.97 -8.19 -10.98
C THR A 47 2.03 -9.34 -10.62
N SER A 48 2.57 -10.45 -10.09
CA SER A 48 1.80 -11.50 -9.42
C SER A 48 1.00 -10.94 -8.24
N PHE A 49 1.50 -9.86 -7.61
CA PHE A 49 0.80 -9.21 -6.52
C PHE A 49 -0.45 -8.44 -7.02
N PRO A 50 -1.64 -8.70 -6.43
CA PRO A 50 -2.85 -7.97 -6.77
C PRO A 50 -2.85 -6.56 -6.17
N ALA A 51 -3.67 -5.65 -6.69
CA ALA A 51 -3.73 -4.26 -6.22
C ALA A 51 -3.98 -4.13 -4.70
N HIS A 52 -4.78 -5.04 -4.11
CA HIS A 52 -5.08 -5.04 -2.68
C HIS A 52 -3.90 -5.48 -1.79
N SER A 53 -2.82 -6.03 -2.36
CA SER A 53 -1.57 -6.32 -1.62
C SER A 53 -0.99 -5.07 -0.98
N THR A 54 -1.15 -3.90 -1.63
CA THR A 54 -0.75 -2.58 -1.12
C THR A 54 -1.28 -2.31 0.29
N ARG A 55 -2.55 -2.67 0.55
CA ARG A 55 -3.16 -2.52 1.90
C ARG A 55 -2.46 -3.41 2.92
N SER A 56 -2.14 -4.64 2.56
CA SER A 56 -1.42 -5.59 3.44
C SER A 56 0.00 -5.12 3.71
N ALA A 57 0.71 -4.65 2.68
CA ALA A 57 2.06 -4.12 2.81
C ALA A 57 2.09 -2.89 3.73
N SER A 58 1.17 -1.94 3.53
CA SER A 58 1.08 -0.72 4.34
C SER A 58 0.82 -1.00 5.82
N THR A 59 -0.13 -1.87 6.15
CA THR A 59 -0.46 -2.17 7.56
C THR A 59 0.60 -3.06 8.22
N SER A 60 1.23 -3.95 7.46
CA SER A 60 2.39 -4.71 7.93
C SER A 60 3.58 -3.81 8.24
N ALA A 61 3.85 -2.82 7.38
CA ALA A 61 4.91 -1.84 7.60
C ALA A 61 4.64 -1.00 8.86
N ALA A 62 3.41 -0.52 9.04
CA ALA A 62 3.01 0.19 10.26
C ALA A 62 3.21 -0.66 11.53
N SER A 63 2.82 -1.93 11.50
CA SER A 63 3.04 -2.85 12.62
C SER A 63 4.53 -3.09 12.87
N LYS A 64 5.34 -3.24 11.83
CA LYS A 64 6.81 -3.39 11.95
C LYS A 64 7.45 -2.13 12.54
N ALA A 65 6.92 -0.95 12.24
CA ALA A 65 7.34 0.32 12.80
C ALA A 65 6.86 0.57 14.26
N GLY A 66 6.15 -0.40 14.87
CA GLY A 66 5.67 -0.28 16.25
C GLY A 66 4.44 0.60 16.43
N VAL A 67 3.72 0.95 15.35
CA VAL A 67 2.46 1.69 15.47
C VAL A 67 1.44 0.86 16.26
N LEU A 68 0.73 1.53 17.18
CA LEU A 68 -0.25 0.87 18.03
C LEU A 68 -1.31 0.15 17.19
N LEU A 69 -1.57 -1.11 17.52
CA LEU A 69 -2.52 -1.95 16.77
C LEU A 69 -3.89 -1.28 16.62
N LYS A 70 -4.41 -0.67 17.69
CA LYS A 70 -5.69 0.06 17.66
C LYS A 70 -5.71 1.13 16.56
N THR A 71 -4.63 1.91 16.45
CA THR A 71 -4.48 2.93 15.41
C THR A 71 -4.43 2.32 14.00
N ILE A 72 -3.76 1.19 13.84
CA ILE A 72 -3.72 0.46 12.55
C ILE A 72 -5.13 -0.02 12.18
N LEU A 73 -5.87 -0.59 13.13
CA LEU A 73 -7.23 -1.09 12.91
C LEU A 73 -8.21 0.04 12.56
N GLU A 74 -8.14 1.16 13.27
CA GLU A 74 -8.94 2.36 13.00
C GLU A 74 -8.63 2.94 11.62
N ALA A 75 -7.35 3.16 11.28
CA ALA A 75 -6.95 3.68 9.98
C ALA A 75 -7.30 2.74 8.82
N ALA A 76 -7.24 1.43 9.06
CA ALA A 76 -7.62 0.42 8.08
C ALA A 76 -9.13 0.16 8.03
N GLY A 77 -9.93 0.65 8.98
CA GLY A 77 -11.36 0.35 9.06
C GLY A 77 -11.67 -1.13 9.37
N TRP A 78 -10.90 -1.75 10.26
CA TRP A 78 -11.15 -3.10 10.77
C TRP A 78 -11.65 -3.08 12.21
N SER A 79 -12.74 -3.78 12.47
CA SER A 79 -13.24 -3.98 13.84
C SER A 79 -12.47 -5.06 14.60
N GLN A 80 -12.01 -6.11 13.90
CA GLN A 80 -11.40 -7.27 14.52
C GLN A 80 -9.90 -7.35 14.22
N GLU A 81 -9.08 -7.44 15.26
CA GLU A 81 -7.64 -7.72 15.17
C GLU A 81 -7.35 -9.02 14.41
N THR A 82 -8.15 -10.06 14.64
CA THR A 82 -7.93 -11.39 14.03
C THR A 82 -7.89 -11.33 12.51
N LYS A 83 -8.66 -10.43 11.89
CA LYS A 83 -8.63 -10.19 10.44
C LYS A 83 -7.28 -9.62 10.01
N PHE A 84 -6.76 -8.63 10.76
CA PHE A 84 -5.44 -8.05 10.51
C PHE A 84 -4.36 -9.12 10.63
N THR A 85 -4.27 -9.80 11.77
CA THR A 85 -3.21 -10.76 12.06
C THR A 85 -3.21 -11.94 11.08
N ARG A 86 -4.39 -12.45 10.71
CA ARG A 86 -4.51 -13.62 9.81
C ARG A 86 -4.24 -13.28 8.34
N PHE A 87 -4.80 -12.18 7.83
CA PHE A 87 -4.81 -11.93 6.38
C PHE A 87 -3.82 -10.85 5.95
N TYR A 88 -3.55 -9.87 6.80
CA TYR A 88 -2.87 -8.64 6.39
C TYR A 88 -1.48 -8.46 7.03
N LYS A 89 -1.22 -9.00 8.22
CA LYS A 89 0.10 -8.97 8.87
C LYS A 89 1.04 -9.94 8.16
N LYS A 90 1.76 -9.45 7.16
CA LYS A 90 2.78 -10.19 6.41
C LYS A 90 4.12 -10.04 7.10
N GLN A 91 4.68 -11.16 7.55
CA GLN A 91 6.03 -11.20 8.12
C GLN A 91 7.03 -11.21 6.97
N VAL A 92 8.00 -10.29 7.03
CA VAL A 92 9.13 -10.27 6.10
C VAL A 92 10.32 -10.83 6.85
N PHE A 93 10.73 -12.04 6.47
CA PHE A 93 11.92 -12.65 7.03
C PHE A 93 13.13 -12.22 6.20
N PRO A 94 14.22 -11.76 6.84
CA PRO A 94 15.45 -11.52 6.13
C PRO A 94 15.94 -12.84 5.55
N ASN A 95 16.32 -12.84 4.28
CA ASN A 95 17.05 -13.96 3.71
C ASN A 95 18.48 -14.01 4.29
N PHE A 96 19.18 -15.11 4.05
CA PHE A 96 20.55 -15.31 4.53
C PHE A 96 21.47 -14.11 4.22
N GLY A 97 21.40 -13.58 3.00
CA GLY A 97 22.18 -12.41 2.58
C GLY A 97 21.86 -11.14 3.36
N GLN A 98 20.59 -10.85 3.61
CA GLN A 98 20.17 -9.70 4.42
C GLN A 98 20.61 -9.82 5.88
N SER A 99 20.57 -11.05 6.43
CA SER A 99 21.06 -11.32 7.78
C SER A 99 22.57 -11.09 7.90
N LEU A 100 23.36 -11.58 6.92
CA LEU A 100 24.80 -11.33 6.86
C LEU A 100 25.11 -9.84 6.74
N LEU A 101 24.47 -9.13 5.82
CA LEU A 101 24.65 -7.69 5.62
C LEU A 101 24.35 -6.90 6.91
N SER A 102 23.24 -7.23 7.58
CA SER A 102 22.86 -6.59 8.84
C SER A 102 23.92 -6.85 9.92
N SER A 103 24.41 -8.09 10.04
CA SER A 103 25.46 -8.43 11.01
C SER A 103 26.78 -7.68 10.76
N HIS A 104 27.12 -7.44 9.50
CA HIS A 104 28.33 -6.71 9.12
C HIS A 104 28.20 -5.21 9.44
N ILE A 105 27.07 -4.59 9.09
CA ILE A 105 26.80 -3.18 9.37
C ILE A 105 26.86 -2.90 10.88
N THR A 106 26.24 -3.76 11.71
CA THR A 106 26.26 -3.59 13.17
C THR A 106 27.68 -3.71 13.74
N LYS A 107 28.50 -4.66 13.27
CA LYS A 107 29.89 -4.82 13.71
C LYS A 107 30.78 -3.65 13.30
N SER A 108 30.59 -3.09 12.11
CA SER A 108 31.35 -1.93 11.65
C SER A 108 31.00 -0.66 12.44
N SER A 109 29.75 -0.52 12.88
CA SER A 109 29.32 0.62 13.69
C SER A 109 29.82 0.55 15.13
N SER A 110 30.03 -0.65 15.69
CA SER A 110 30.62 -0.84 17.03
C SER A 110 32.14 -0.73 17.06
N ALA A 111 32.81 -0.76 15.91
CA ALA A 111 34.27 -0.60 15.81
C ALA A 111 34.71 0.87 15.65
N LEU A 112 33.77 1.80 15.49
CA LEU A 112 33.99 3.24 15.35
C LEU A 112 33.53 4.05 16.57
N ALA A 113 33.14 3.38 17.66
CA ALA A 113 32.82 3.98 18.96
C ALA A 113 33.82 3.46 20.00
#